data_AF-A0A9D0CX12-F1
#
_entry.id   AF-A0A9D0CX12-F1
#
_cell.length_a   1.000
_cell.length_b   1.000
_cell.length_c   1.000
_cell.angle_alpha   90.00
_cell.angle_beta   90.00
_cell.angle_gamma   90.00
#
_symmetry.space_group_name_H-M   'P 1'
#
loop_
_entity.id
_entity.type
_entity.pdbx_description
1 polymer ?
#
loop_
_entity_poly.entity_id
_entity_poly.type
_entity_poly.pdbx_seq_one_letter_code
_entity_poly.pdbx_strand_id
1 'polypeptide(L)'
;QPREINSLVLGDSGTYTPLLYDHLALAYLAGDEGEADRFAFPLSLYKSDVDPAAEGSWPRWVHDGLYLFDIGTELRHSGVVVGADGSDGRGMSGWGERAVIQGSAVHYVRDQQVISAEWGAALR
;
A
#
# COMPACT_ATOMS: atom_id res chain seq x y z
N GLN A 1 23.86 16.32 7.40
CA GLN A 1 22.69 16.09 8.26
C GLN A 1 21.63 15.41 7.42
N PRO A 2 20.88 14.42 7.97
CA PRO A 2 19.72 13.85 7.28
C PRO A 2 18.73 14.96 6.92
N ARG A 3 18.17 14.90 5.70
CA ARG A 3 17.12 15.80 5.25
C ARG A 3 16.05 14.99 4.53
N GLU A 4 14.79 15.36 4.75
CA GLU A 4 13.68 14.84 3.96
C GLU A 4 13.76 15.43 2.55
N ILE A 5 13.72 14.59 1.52
CA ILE A 5 13.75 14.99 0.10
C ILE A 5 12.33 14.99 -0.48
N ASN A 6 11.48 14.07 -0.01
CA ASN A 6 10.11 13.88 -0.45
C ASN A 6 9.32 13.18 0.68
N SER A 7 8.03 13.47 0.78
CA SER A 7 7.08 12.73 1.61
C SER A 7 5.76 12.50 0.87
N LEU A 8 5.12 11.39 1.20
CA LEU A 8 3.81 11.02 0.70
C LEU A 8 2.89 10.69 1.87
N VAL A 9 1.73 11.35 1.92
CA VAL A 9 0.69 11.08 2.90
C VAL A 9 -0.34 10.14 2.28
N LEU A 10 -0.57 8.98 2.92
CA LEU A 10 -1.51 7.97 2.47
C LEU A 10 -2.73 7.95 3.39
N GLY A 11 -3.91 8.11 2.79
CA GLY A 11 -5.18 8.03 3.50
C GLY A 11 -5.39 9.08 4.58
N ASP A 12 -6.48 8.91 5.33
CA ASP A 12 -6.85 9.74 6.47
C ASP A 12 -6.80 8.90 7.76
N SER A 13 -7.34 9.42 8.87
CA SER A 13 -7.44 8.66 10.12
C SER A 13 -8.18 7.33 9.92
N GLY A 14 -7.73 6.29 10.63
CA GLY A 14 -8.19 4.93 10.41
C GLY A 14 -7.39 4.16 9.35
N THR A 15 -6.63 4.84 8.49
CA THR A 15 -5.69 4.19 7.59
C THR A 15 -4.66 3.40 8.38
N TYR A 16 -4.43 2.17 7.97
CA TYR A 16 -3.66 1.21 8.75
C TYR A 16 -2.75 0.37 7.87
N THR A 17 -1.61 -0.05 8.41
CA THR A 17 -0.71 -1.00 7.77
C THR A 17 -0.10 -1.96 8.80
N PRO A 18 0.01 -3.27 8.49
CA PRO A 18 0.77 -4.22 9.28
C PRO A 18 2.23 -3.82 9.54
N LEU A 19 2.81 -2.99 8.67
CA LEU A 19 4.18 -2.50 8.80
C LEU A 19 4.45 -1.75 10.12
N LEU A 20 3.41 -1.21 10.77
CA LEU A 20 3.55 -0.50 12.04
C LEU A 20 4.02 -1.41 13.20
N TYR A 21 3.86 -2.73 13.10
CA TYR A 21 4.24 -3.68 14.15
C TYR A 21 4.92 -4.95 13.62
N ASP A 22 4.85 -5.24 12.32
CA ASP A 22 5.53 -6.36 11.69
C ASP A 22 6.35 -5.90 10.47
N HIS A 23 7.67 -5.84 10.65
CA HIS A 23 8.61 -5.47 9.59
C HIS A 23 8.60 -6.45 8.40
N LEU A 24 8.13 -7.68 8.58
CA LEU A 24 8.02 -8.66 7.49
C LEU A 24 6.87 -8.34 6.53
N ALA A 25 6.02 -7.37 6.84
CA ALA A 25 5.02 -6.86 5.91
C ALA A 25 5.64 -5.99 4.79
N LEU A 26 6.89 -5.52 4.96
CA LEU A 26 7.61 -4.78 3.94
C LEU A 26 8.37 -5.73 3.01
N ALA A 27 8.11 -5.63 1.71
CA ALA A 27 8.97 -6.19 0.69
C ALA A 27 9.87 -5.09 0.10
N TYR A 28 11.13 -5.48 -0.12
CA TYR A 28 12.14 -4.65 -0.76
C TYR A 28 12.83 -5.47 -1.85
N LEU A 29 13.01 -4.87 -3.01
CA LEU A 29 13.84 -5.38 -4.09
C LEU A 29 14.74 -4.24 -4.57
N ALA A 30 16.05 -4.43 -4.46
CA ALA A 30 17.02 -3.49 -4.99
C ALA A 30 16.89 -3.40 -6.52
N GLY A 31 16.97 -2.19 -7.04
CA GLY A 31 17.07 -1.96 -8.48
C GLY A 31 18.48 -2.31 -8.99
N ASP A 32 18.57 -2.64 -10.27
CA ASP A 32 19.86 -2.69 -10.97
C ASP A 32 20.44 -1.28 -11.19
N GLU A 33 21.67 -1.20 -11.72
CA GLU A 33 22.33 0.09 -11.96
C GLU A 33 21.48 1.01 -12.86
N GLY A 34 21.06 2.15 -12.30
CA GLY A 34 20.20 3.12 -12.99
C GLY A 34 18.70 2.87 -12.88
N GLU A 35 18.28 1.77 -12.23
CA GLU A 35 16.88 1.52 -11.90
C GLU A 35 16.56 1.96 -10.46
N ALA A 36 15.28 2.24 -10.20
CA ALA A 36 14.80 2.55 -8.86
C ALA A 36 14.62 1.28 -8.04
N ASP A 37 14.88 1.38 -6.74
CA ASP A 37 14.53 0.35 -5.79
C ASP A 37 13.01 0.22 -5.68
N ARG A 38 12.53 -1.00 -5.40
CA ARG A 38 11.10 -1.30 -5.30
C ARG A 38 10.72 -1.66 -3.88
N PHE A 39 9.68 -1.02 -3.37
CA PHE A 39 9.11 -1.27 -2.05
C PHE A 39 7.63 -1.56 -2.18
N ALA A 40 7.16 -2.56 -1.44
CA ALA A 40 5.74 -2.86 -1.39
C ALA A 40 5.31 -3.23 0.03
N PHE A 41 4.14 -2.73 0.46
CA PHE A 41 3.55 -3.10 1.74
C PHE A 41 2.01 -2.99 1.72
N PRO A 42 1.32 -3.84 2.50
CA PRO A 42 -0.14 -3.81 2.57
C PRO A 42 -0.63 -2.59 3.36
N LEU A 43 -1.75 -2.01 2.93
CA LEU A 43 -2.38 -0.87 3.56
C LEU A 43 -3.90 -0.95 3.42
N SER A 44 -4.60 -0.76 4.54
CA SER A 44 -6.04 -0.56 4.62
C SER A 44 -6.32 0.93 4.52
N LEU A 45 -6.85 1.38 3.39
CA LEU A 45 -7.04 2.79 3.09
C LEU A 45 -8.37 3.29 3.64
N TYR A 46 -8.32 4.36 4.43
CA TYR A 46 -9.49 5.13 4.84
C TYR A 46 -9.45 6.53 4.24
N LYS A 47 -10.63 7.04 3.84
CA LYS A 47 -10.81 8.40 3.31
C LYS A 47 -12.06 9.03 3.88
N SER A 48 -11.99 10.32 4.16
CA SER A 48 -13.12 11.13 4.56
C SER A 48 -13.90 11.51 3.31
N ASP A 49 -15.17 11.13 3.25
CA ASP A 49 -16.05 11.45 2.12
C ASP A 49 -16.62 12.89 2.19
N VAL A 50 -16.27 13.64 3.24
CA VAL A 50 -16.79 14.97 3.57
C VAL A 50 -15.64 15.90 3.96
N ASP A 51 -15.85 17.22 3.82
CA ASP A 51 -14.97 18.24 4.40
C ASP A 51 -14.63 17.86 5.85
N PRO A 52 -13.34 17.70 6.22
CA PRO A 52 -12.94 17.35 7.58
C PRO A 52 -13.42 18.35 8.66
N ALA A 53 -13.94 19.51 8.27
CA ALA A 53 -14.61 20.46 9.15
C ALA A 53 -16.08 20.10 9.48
N ALA A 54 -16.69 19.13 8.80
CA ALA A 54 -18.03 18.65 9.10
C ALA A 54 -18.01 17.74 10.34
N GLU A 55 -18.46 18.28 11.47
CA GLU A 55 -18.54 17.56 12.75
C GLU A 55 -19.23 16.19 12.60
N GLY A 56 -18.57 15.15 13.11
CA GLY A 56 -19.14 13.80 13.21
C GLY A 56 -18.94 12.89 12.00
N SER A 57 -18.26 13.34 10.93
CA SER A 57 -17.90 12.45 9.83
C SER A 57 -16.73 11.53 10.21
N TRP A 58 -16.95 10.22 10.15
CA TRP A 58 -15.89 9.22 10.31
C TRP A 58 -15.34 8.85 8.93
N PRO A 59 -14.01 8.70 8.78
CA PRO A 59 -13.42 8.20 7.54
C PRO A 59 -14.02 6.85 7.16
N ARG A 60 -14.33 6.68 5.88
CA ARG A 60 -14.84 5.45 5.32
C ARG A 60 -13.67 4.60 4.84
N TRP A 61 -13.73 3.31 5.12
CA TRP A 61 -12.83 2.34 4.47
C TRP A 61 -13.07 2.33 2.95
N VAL A 62 -11.99 2.41 2.19
CA VAL A 62 -12.02 2.42 0.73
C VAL A 62 -11.68 1.05 0.16
N HIS A 63 -10.50 0.52 0.53
CA HIS A 63 -10.01 -0.79 0.10
C HIS A 63 -8.86 -1.26 1.00
N ASP A 64 -8.57 -2.55 0.92
CA ASP A 64 -7.30 -3.14 1.35
C ASP A 64 -6.46 -3.41 0.10
N GLY A 65 -5.23 -2.92 0.09
CA GLY A 65 -4.38 -2.99 -1.09
C GLY A 65 -2.91 -3.13 -0.76
N LEU A 66 -2.18 -3.72 -1.69
CA LEU A 66 -0.72 -3.73 -1.66
C LEU A 66 -0.19 -2.52 -2.43
N TYR A 67 0.39 -1.57 -1.71
CA TYR A 67 0.91 -0.33 -2.27
C TYR A 67 2.34 -0.52 -2.76
N LEU A 68 2.62 -0.04 -3.97
CA LEU A 68 3.89 -0.21 -4.67
C LEU A 68 4.59 1.14 -4.80
N PHE A 69 5.88 1.18 -4.46
CA PHE A 69 6.68 2.38 -4.51
C PHE A 69 8.02 2.13 -5.21
N ASP A 70 8.39 3.05 -6.09
CA ASP A 70 9.75 3.16 -6.60
C ASP A 70 10.52 4.21 -5.78
N ILE A 71 11.72 3.87 -5.32
CA ILE A 71 12.60 4.76 -4.58
C ILE A 71 13.91 4.92 -5.36
N GLY A 72 14.10 6.11 -5.91
CA GLY A 72 15.35 6.52 -6.55
C GLY A 72 15.81 7.86 -5.99
N THR A 73 15.99 8.84 -6.86
CA THR A 73 16.20 10.25 -6.43
C THR A 73 14.96 10.85 -5.76
N GLU A 74 13.79 10.27 -6.02
CA GLU A 74 12.51 10.62 -5.42
C GLU A 74 11.73 9.37 -5.03
N LEU A 75 10.77 9.53 -4.11
CA LEU A 75 9.76 8.53 -3.80
C LEU A 75 8.60 8.67 -4.80
N ARG A 76 8.27 7.59 -5.51
CA ARG A 76 7.13 7.54 -6.43
C ARG A 76 6.17 6.44 -6.03
N HIS A 77 4.88 6.77 -5.97
CA HIS A 77 3.82 5.76 -5.87
C HIS A 77 3.55 5.16 -7.25
N SER A 78 3.82 3.87 -7.40
CA SER A 78 3.82 3.16 -8.68
C SER A 78 2.52 2.42 -8.96
N GLY A 79 1.71 2.18 -7.92
CA GLY A 79 0.38 1.59 -8.07
C GLY A 79 -0.09 0.90 -6.81
N VAL A 80 -1.31 0.35 -6.89
CA VAL A 80 -1.92 -0.45 -5.83
C VAL A 80 -2.46 -1.73 -6.44
N VAL A 81 -2.22 -2.87 -5.80
CA VAL A 81 -2.90 -4.13 -6.08
C VAL A 81 -4.05 -4.25 -5.08
N VAL A 82 -5.28 -4.01 -5.53
CA VAL A 82 -6.48 -4.08 -4.67
C VAL A 82 -6.77 -5.54 -4.32
N GLY A 83 -6.88 -5.83 -3.02
CA GLY A 83 -7.20 -7.16 -2.50
C GLY A 83 -8.60 -7.30 -1.93
N ALA A 84 -9.20 -6.19 -1.49
CA ALA A 84 -10.63 -6.12 -1.21
C ALA A 84 -11.11 -4.67 -1.31
N ASP A 85 -12.37 -4.48 -1.73
CA ASP A 85 -13.00 -3.16 -1.77
C ASP A 85 -14.44 -3.15 -1.24
N GLY A 86 -15.11 -2.00 -1.35
CA GLY A 86 -16.49 -1.79 -0.89
C GLY A 86 -17.51 -2.80 -1.43
N SER A 87 -17.22 -3.51 -2.52
CA SER A 87 -18.08 -4.55 -3.09
C SER A 87 -17.98 -5.89 -2.36
N ASP A 88 -16.88 -6.14 -1.65
CA ASP A 88 -16.63 -7.40 -0.94
C ASP A 88 -17.28 -7.47 0.44
N GLY A 89 -17.78 -6.34 0.96
CA GLY A 89 -18.44 -6.24 2.27
C GLY A 89 -17.55 -6.60 3.46
N ARG A 90 -16.24 -6.77 3.26
CA ARG A 90 -15.25 -7.18 4.26
C ARG A 90 -13.99 -6.31 4.14
N GLY A 91 -14.03 -5.14 4.75
CA GLY A 91 -12.85 -4.27 4.86
C GLY A 91 -12.23 -4.38 6.23
N MET A 92 -11.10 -5.10 6.32
CA MET A 92 -10.13 -5.03 7.41
C MET A 92 -8.90 -5.83 6.94
N SER A 93 -7.76 -5.16 6.72
CA SER A 93 -6.52 -5.87 6.40
C SER A 93 -6.16 -6.82 7.55
N GLY A 94 -5.89 -8.08 7.22
CA GLY A 94 -5.50 -9.08 8.22
C GLY A 94 -4.12 -8.80 8.82
N TRP A 95 -3.93 -9.16 10.09
CA TRP A 95 -2.65 -9.04 10.80
C TRP A 95 -1.48 -9.80 10.13
N GLY A 96 -1.78 -10.71 9.21
CA GLY A 96 -0.84 -11.60 8.54
C GLY A 96 -0.55 -11.26 7.07
N GLU A 97 -1.00 -10.10 6.58
CA GLU A 97 -0.82 -9.74 5.18
C GLU A 97 0.65 -9.50 4.79
N ARG A 98 1.05 -9.91 3.58
CA ARG A 98 2.44 -9.84 3.12
C ARG A 98 2.54 -9.37 1.68
N ALA A 99 3.66 -8.72 1.40
CA ALA A 99 4.13 -8.40 0.07
C ALA A 99 5.24 -9.37 -0.33
N VAL A 100 5.27 -9.80 -1.59
CA VAL A 100 6.41 -10.49 -2.19
C VAL A 100 6.69 -9.85 -3.55
N ILE A 101 7.93 -9.48 -3.80
CA ILE A 101 8.38 -8.93 -5.10
C ILE A 101 9.28 -9.97 -5.76
N GLN A 102 8.99 -10.32 -7.01
CA GLN A 102 9.77 -11.27 -7.81
C GLN A 102 9.96 -10.74 -9.23
N GLY A 103 11.10 -10.08 -9.47
CA GLY A 103 11.36 -9.45 -10.78
C GLY A 103 10.32 -8.37 -11.07
N SER A 104 9.61 -8.46 -12.20
CA SER A 104 8.50 -7.56 -12.53
C SER A 104 7.18 -7.95 -11.87
N ALA A 105 7.07 -9.14 -11.28
CA ALA A 105 5.86 -9.57 -10.60
C ALA A 105 5.82 -9.10 -9.14
N VAL A 106 4.61 -8.85 -8.65
CA VAL A 106 4.33 -8.60 -7.24
C VAL A 106 3.16 -9.45 -6.78
N HIS A 107 3.24 -9.97 -5.56
CA HIS A 107 2.24 -10.82 -4.96
C HIS A 107 1.78 -10.23 -3.62
N TYR A 108 0.47 -10.06 -3.49
CA TYR A 108 -0.21 -9.70 -2.27
C TYR A 108 -0.77 -10.96 -1.63
N VAL A 109 -0.15 -11.39 -0.53
CA VAL A 109 -0.63 -12.51 0.27
C VAL A 109 -1.59 -11.95 1.32
N ARG A 110 -2.86 -12.29 1.18
CA ARG A 110 -3.93 -11.82 2.05
C ARG A 110 -4.86 -12.97 2.39
N ASP A 111 -5.15 -13.14 3.67
CA ASP A 111 -5.95 -14.25 4.19
C ASP A 111 -5.44 -15.61 3.66
N GLN A 112 -6.22 -16.27 2.80
CA GLN A 112 -5.91 -17.55 2.15
C GLN A 112 -5.76 -17.39 0.63
N GLN A 113 -5.47 -16.17 0.17
CA GLN A 113 -5.39 -15.81 -1.23
C GLN A 113 -4.04 -15.16 -1.54
N VAL A 114 -3.60 -15.38 -2.78
CA VAL A 114 -2.44 -14.70 -3.35
C VAL A 114 -2.91 -13.99 -4.61
N ILE A 115 -2.84 -12.67 -4.59
CA ILE A 115 -3.22 -11.82 -5.72
C ILE A 115 -1.92 -11.35 -6.37
N SER A 116 -1.78 -11.58 -7.67
CA SER A 116 -0.54 -11.32 -8.40
C SER A 116 -0.78 -10.27 -9.47
N ALA A 117 0.20 -9.40 -9.67
CA ALA A 117 0.18 -8.36 -10.68
C ALA A 117 1.58 -8.12 -11.25
N GLU A 118 1.64 -7.49 -12.42
CA GLU A 118 2.88 -6.86 -12.88
C GLU A 118 3.10 -5.53 -12.15
N TRP A 119 4.36 -5.20 -11.91
CA TRP A 119 4.76 -3.95 -11.27
C TRP A 119 4.26 -2.75 -12.05
N GLY A 120 3.55 -1.85 -11.37
CA GLY A 120 2.99 -0.65 -12.00
C GLY A 120 1.78 -0.90 -12.91
N ALA A 121 1.29 -2.13 -13.02
CA ALA A 121 -0.02 -2.37 -13.62
C ALA A 121 -1.09 -1.78 -12.70
N ALA A 122 -1.73 -0.69 -13.14
CA ALA A 122 -2.88 -0.13 -12.44
C ALA A 122 -4.02 -1.16 -12.49
N LEU A 123 -4.30 -1.82 -11.36
CA LEU A 123 -5.43 -2.71 -11.24
C LEU A 123 -6.49 -2.02 -10.39
N ARG A 124 -7.64 -1.79 -11.04
CA ARG A 124 -8.86 -1.26 -10.42
C ARG A 124 -9.39 -2.23 -9.39
#